data_AF-A0A7Z6XDZ2-F1
#
_entry.id   AF-A0A7Z6XDZ2-F1
#
_cell.length_a   1.000
_cell.length_b   1.000
_cell.length_c   1.000
_cell.angle_alpha   90.00
_cell.angle_beta   90.00
_cell.angle_gamma   90.00
#
_symmetry.space_group_name_H-M   'P 1'
#
loop_
_entity.id
_entity.type
_entity.pdbx_description
1 polymer ?
#
loop_
_entity_poly.entity_id
_entity_poly.type
_entity_poly.pdbx_seq_one_letter_code
_entity_poly.pdbx_strand_id
1 'polypeptide(L)'
;MEYYRPDDRFSPQTDAKWIALAQDRAARPADGGALAEDFAATWRRAYRLCRDQPGGRTVRTRHGDAMLLSEFVLIRVVEVAVHGLDLADALGRETWLTPAAGDAVAELLLGAEHAPAADKLEWSRSRFLRKATGRELLNEAEAAQAERLGIRWLALG
;
A
#
# COMPACT_ATOMS: atom_id res chain seq x y z
N MET A 1 -13.46 3.79 -2.09
CA MET A 1 -12.87 3.92 -3.44
C MET A 1 -13.23 2.68 -4.25
N GLU A 2 -13.80 2.81 -5.44
CA GLU A 2 -14.30 1.69 -6.26
C GLU A 2 -13.20 0.71 -6.72
N TYR A 3 -11.95 1.17 -6.73
CA TYR A 3 -10.78 0.38 -7.13
C TYR A 3 -10.51 -0.86 -6.25
N TYR A 4 -10.77 -0.79 -4.95
CA TYR A 4 -10.50 -1.89 -4.00
C TYR A 4 -11.74 -2.76 -3.71
N ARG A 5 -12.69 -2.82 -4.64
CA ARG A 5 -13.87 -3.67 -4.47
C ARG A 5 -13.44 -5.15 -4.56
N PRO A 6 -13.92 -6.03 -3.66
CA PRO A 6 -13.65 -7.46 -3.74
C PRO A 6 -14.37 -8.05 -4.97
N ASP A 7 -13.63 -8.22 -6.06
CA ASP A 7 -14.06 -8.87 -7.28
C ASP A 7 -12.96 -9.81 -7.81
N ASP A 8 -13.10 -10.33 -9.02
CA ASP A 8 -12.21 -11.33 -9.62
C ASP A 8 -10.72 -10.93 -9.60
N ARG A 9 -10.40 -9.63 -9.48
CA ARG A 9 -9.02 -9.12 -9.34
C ARG A 9 -8.31 -9.65 -8.09
N PHE A 10 -9.06 -9.99 -7.04
CA PHE A 10 -8.59 -10.48 -5.74
C PHE A 10 -9.04 -11.93 -5.50
N SER A 11 -9.14 -12.71 -6.57
CA SER A 11 -9.45 -14.14 -6.47
C SER A 11 -8.21 -14.94 -6.10
N PRO A 12 -8.33 -16.01 -5.28
CA PRO A 12 -7.18 -16.84 -4.89
C PRO A 12 -6.37 -17.38 -6.08
N GLN A 13 -7.03 -17.65 -7.21
CA GLN A 13 -6.37 -18.11 -8.43
C GLN A 13 -5.53 -17.01 -9.09
N THR A 14 -5.98 -15.76 -9.02
CA THR A 14 -5.24 -14.60 -9.53
C THR A 14 -4.04 -14.33 -8.63
N ASP A 15 -4.23 -14.36 -7.31
CA ASP A 15 -3.15 -14.14 -6.34
C ASP A 15 -2.06 -15.20 -6.47
N ALA A 16 -2.43 -16.48 -6.61
CA ALA A 16 -1.47 -17.56 -6.82
C ALA A 16 -0.62 -17.35 -8.09
N LYS A 17 -1.21 -16.84 -9.17
CA LYS A 17 -0.47 -16.51 -10.41
C LYS A 17 0.50 -15.36 -10.18
N TRP A 18 0.09 -14.32 -9.45
CA TRP A 18 0.96 -13.19 -9.13
C TRP A 18 2.13 -13.61 -8.22
N ILE A 19 1.87 -14.45 -7.22
CA ILE A 19 2.90 -15.02 -6.34
C ILE A 19 3.91 -15.83 -7.16
N ALA A 20 3.44 -16.73 -8.03
CA ALA A 20 4.32 -17.54 -8.88
C ALA A 20 5.19 -16.67 -9.79
N LEU A 21 4.62 -15.61 -10.39
CA LEU A 21 5.37 -14.66 -11.21
C LEU A 21 6.41 -13.89 -10.39
N ALA A 22 6.09 -13.50 -9.16
CA ALA A 22 7.02 -12.82 -8.27
C ALA A 22 8.20 -13.72 -7.89
N GLN A 23 7.93 -14.99 -7.57
CA GLN A 23 8.95 -16.00 -7.26
C GLN A 23 9.88 -16.27 -8.45
N ASP A 24 9.32 -16.43 -9.66
CA ASP A 24 10.11 -16.60 -10.89
C ASP A 24 11.04 -15.41 -11.14
N ARG A 25 10.55 -14.18 -10.93
CA ARG A 25 11.38 -12.97 -11.05
C ARG A 25 12.47 -12.91 -10.00
N ALA A 26 12.17 -13.27 -8.76
CA ALA A 26 13.13 -13.26 -7.66
C ALA A 26 14.24 -14.31 -7.84
N ALA A 27 13.96 -15.41 -8.53
CA ALA A 27 14.95 -16.44 -8.84
C ALA A 27 15.96 -16.04 -9.94
N ARG A 28 15.68 -14.96 -10.69
CA ARG A 28 16.58 -14.49 -11.75
C ARG A 28 17.73 -13.69 -11.13
N PRO A 29 18.97 -13.88 -11.62
CA PRO A 29 20.07 -13.01 -11.23
C PRO A 29 19.71 -11.54 -11.50
N ALA A 30 19.80 -10.71 -10.46
CA ALA A 30 19.50 -9.29 -10.54
C ALA A 30 20.63 -8.49 -9.90
N ASP A 31 20.98 -7.37 -10.55
CA ASP A 31 21.85 -6.36 -9.97
C ASP A 31 21.00 -5.41 -9.13
N GLY A 32 21.13 -5.50 -7.80
CA GLY A 32 20.40 -4.64 -6.87
C GLY A 32 20.72 -3.15 -7.03
N GLY A 33 21.94 -2.81 -7.46
CA GLY A 33 22.32 -1.42 -7.73
C GLY A 33 21.57 -0.88 -8.94
N ALA A 34 21.57 -1.62 -10.04
CA ALA A 34 20.83 -1.25 -11.25
C ALA A 34 19.31 -1.14 -10.99
N LEU A 35 18.73 -2.04 -10.18
CA LEU A 35 17.32 -1.95 -9.79
C LEU A 35 17.02 -0.68 -8.98
N ALA A 36 17.88 -0.32 -8.03
CA ALA A 36 17.71 0.89 -7.24
C ALA A 36 17.83 2.15 -8.09
N GLU A 37 18.75 2.18 -9.05
CA GLU A 37 18.92 3.28 -10.00
C GLU A 37 17.71 3.44 -10.93
N ASP A 38 17.21 2.35 -11.49
CA ASP A 38 16.02 2.35 -12.35
C ASP A 38 14.78 2.81 -11.58
N PHE A 39 14.58 2.30 -10.36
CA PHE A 39 13.52 2.76 -9.47
C PHE A 39 13.64 4.27 -9.21
N ALA A 40 14.84 4.75 -8.89
CA ALA A 40 15.12 6.15 -8.62
C ALA A 40 14.84 7.06 -9.83
N ALA A 41 15.20 6.61 -11.04
CA ALA A 41 14.91 7.33 -12.27
C ALA A 41 13.39 7.36 -12.55
N THR A 42 12.72 6.22 -12.39
CA THR A 42 11.29 6.04 -12.65
C THR A 42 10.43 6.89 -11.73
N TRP A 43 10.62 6.84 -10.40
CA TRP A 43 9.77 7.60 -9.49
C TRP A 43 9.96 9.11 -9.67
N ARG A 44 11.21 9.59 -9.90
CA ARG A 44 11.48 11.01 -10.15
C ARG A 44 10.79 11.51 -11.42
N ARG A 45 10.80 10.69 -12.48
CA ARG A 45 10.08 11.00 -13.72
C ARG A 45 8.57 11.06 -13.47
N ALA A 46 8.01 10.06 -12.80
CA ALA A 46 6.58 10.02 -12.48
C ALA A 46 6.16 11.22 -11.62
N TYR A 47 6.95 11.56 -10.60
CA TYR A 47 6.71 12.71 -9.73
C TYR A 47 6.64 14.03 -10.51
N ARG A 48 7.62 14.29 -11.39
CA ARG A 48 7.60 15.50 -12.24
C ARG A 48 6.35 15.55 -13.12
N LEU A 49 6.04 14.45 -13.81
CA LEU A 49 4.88 14.36 -14.68
C LEU A 49 3.56 14.60 -13.94
N CYS A 50 3.42 14.07 -12.71
CA CYS A 50 2.21 14.26 -11.92
C CYS A 50 2.09 15.69 -11.38
N ARG A 51 3.20 16.29 -10.95
CA ARG A 51 3.22 17.64 -10.37
C ARG A 51 2.77 18.71 -11.37
N ASP A 52 3.02 18.50 -12.66
CA ASP A 52 2.68 19.45 -13.71
C ASP A 52 1.21 19.33 -14.20
N GLN A 53 0.40 18.45 -13.58
CA GLN A 53 -1.01 18.24 -13.94
C GLN A 53 -1.97 19.05 -13.05
N PRO A 54 -3.15 19.45 -13.56
CA PRO A 54 -4.18 20.08 -12.74
C PRO A 54 -4.80 19.08 -11.75
N GLY A 55 -5.24 19.56 -10.58
CA GLY A 55 -5.77 18.71 -9.50
C GLY A 55 -7.01 17.87 -9.86
N GLY A 56 -7.80 18.29 -10.84
CA GLY A 56 -8.97 17.55 -11.34
C GLY A 56 -8.67 16.59 -12.49
N ARG A 57 -7.40 16.35 -12.83
CA ARG A 57 -7.03 15.46 -13.94
C ARG A 57 -7.50 14.04 -13.66
N THR A 58 -8.23 13.45 -14.60
CA THR A 58 -8.58 12.03 -14.58
C THR A 58 -7.58 11.20 -15.37
N VAL A 59 -7.36 9.95 -14.98
CA VAL A 59 -6.55 8.94 -15.69
C VAL A 59 -7.37 7.66 -15.85
N ARG A 60 -6.92 6.76 -16.73
CA ARG A 60 -7.49 5.41 -16.83
C ARG A 60 -6.56 4.40 -16.17
N THR A 61 -7.10 3.56 -15.30
CA THR A 61 -6.34 2.44 -14.73
C THR A 61 -6.07 1.39 -15.79
N ARG A 62 -5.20 0.42 -15.48
CA ARG A 62 -4.96 -0.75 -16.36
C ARG A 62 -6.22 -1.58 -16.62
N HIS A 63 -7.26 -1.42 -15.80
CA HIS A 63 -8.54 -2.11 -15.91
C HIS A 63 -9.59 -1.29 -16.67
N GLY A 64 -9.24 -0.08 -17.14
CA GLY A 64 -10.12 0.78 -17.94
C GLY A 64 -10.91 1.81 -17.13
N ASP A 65 -10.97 1.66 -15.80
CA ASP A 65 -11.68 2.56 -14.89
C ASP A 65 -11.12 3.97 -14.93
N ALA A 66 -12.00 4.97 -14.91
CA ALA A 66 -11.59 6.36 -14.73
C ALA A 66 -11.33 6.64 -13.25
N MET A 67 -10.26 7.38 -12.96
CA MET A 67 -9.83 7.70 -11.59
C MET A 67 -9.17 9.08 -11.56
N LEU A 68 -9.23 9.82 -10.45
CA LEU A 68 -8.44 11.04 -10.32
C LEU A 68 -6.95 10.71 -10.29
N LEU A 69 -6.12 11.56 -10.87
CA LEU A 69 -4.67 11.41 -10.80
C LEU A 69 -4.17 11.40 -9.35
N SER A 70 -4.80 12.18 -8.46
CA SER A 70 -4.50 12.18 -7.02
C SER A 70 -4.74 10.82 -6.38
N GLU A 71 -5.87 10.16 -6.69
CA GLU A 71 -6.17 8.80 -6.23
C GLU A 71 -5.16 7.79 -6.80
N PHE A 72 -4.81 7.92 -8.08
CA PHE A 72 -3.79 7.07 -8.70
C PHE A 72 -2.43 7.20 -8.01
N VAL A 73 -2.02 8.43 -7.68
CA VAL A 73 -0.78 8.71 -6.93
C VAL A 73 -0.86 8.16 -5.51
N LEU A 74 -2.00 8.29 -4.83
CA LEU A 74 -2.21 7.70 -3.50
C LEU A 74 -2.01 6.18 -3.53
N ILE A 75 -2.52 5.49 -4.55
CA ILE A 75 -2.26 4.05 -4.74
C ILE A 75 -0.75 3.80 -4.87
N ARG A 76 0.00 4.62 -5.61
CA ARG A 76 1.47 4.45 -5.67
C ARG A 76 2.15 4.66 -4.32
N VAL A 77 1.65 5.57 -3.48
CA VAL A 77 2.14 5.74 -2.09
C VAL A 77 1.88 4.48 -1.27
N VAL A 78 0.69 3.88 -1.38
CA VAL A 78 0.37 2.60 -0.72
C VAL A 78 1.37 1.52 -1.12
N GLU A 79 1.58 1.31 -2.42
CA GLU A 79 2.47 0.28 -2.95
C GLU A 79 3.91 0.47 -2.41
N VAL A 80 4.44 1.69 -2.45
CA VAL A 80 5.81 1.97 -1.97
C VAL A 80 5.91 1.86 -0.44
N ALA A 81 4.91 2.31 0.30
CA ALA A 81 4.89 2.19 1.76
C ALA A 81 4.83 0.73 2.20
N VAL A 82 3.90 -0.03 1.63
CA VAL A 82 3.62 -1.41 2.00
C VAL A 82 4.76 -2.34 1.58
N HIS A 83 5.25 -2.24 0.33
CA HIS A 83 6.42 -3.03 -0.09
C HIS A 83 7.73 -2.53 0.53
N GLY A 84 7.79 -1.28 0.97
CA GLY A 84 8.90 -0.77 1.78
C GLY A 84 8.98 -1.44 3.14
N LEU A 85 7.84 -1.79 3.75
CA LEU A 85 7.82 -2.61 4.97
C LEU A 85 8.36 -4.02 4.68
N ASP A 86 7.90 -4.65 3.60
CA ASP A 86 8.36 -5.99 3.19
C ASP A 86 9.89 -6.03 3.02
N LEU A 87 10.45 -5.03 2.33
CA LEU A 87 11.88 -4.95 2.07
C LEU A 87 12.69 -4.64 3.34
N ALA A 88 12.18 -3.75 4.21
CA ALA A 88 12.82 -3.47 5.49
C ALA A 88 12.86 -4.71 6.39
N ASP A 89 11.74 -5.45 6.48
CA ASP A 89 11.63 -6.67 7.28
C ASP A 89 12.56 -7.77 6.74
N ALA A 90 12.58 -7.98 5.42
CA ALA A 90 13.44 -8.96 4.78
C ALA A 90 14.95 -8.67 4.96
N LEU A 91 15.33 -7.38 5.04
CA LEU A 91 16.71 -6.95 5.23
C LEU A 91 17.09 -6.76 6.71
N GLY A 92 16.16 -6.93 7.65
CA GLY A 92 16.37 -6.63 9.08
C GLY A 92 16.74 -5.16 9.32
N ARG A 93 16.15 -4.23 8.57
CA ARG A 93 16.39 -2.78 8.66
C ARG A 93 15.17 -2.06 9.24
N GLU A 94 15.41 -0.88 9.81
CA GLU A 94 14.31 0.01 10.16
C GLU A 94 13.56 0.45 8.90
N THR A 95 12.24 0.62 9.03
CA THR A 95 11.41 1.11 7.94
C THR A 95 11.70 2.58 7.64
N TRP A 96 11.79 2.93 6.35
CA TRP A 96 11.88 4.31 5.86
C TRP A 96 10.50 4.98 5.68
N LEU A 97 9.44 4.41 6.26
CA LEU A 97 8.10 4.98 6.17
C LEU A 97 8.08 6.40 6.75
N THR A 98 7.82 7.39 5.91
CA THR A 98 7.65 8.77 6.36
C THR A 98 6.31 8.94 7.08
N PRO A 99 6.20 9.88 8.04
CA PRO A 99 4.93 10.17 8.72
C PRO A 99 3.79 10.47 7.74
N ALA A 100 4.03 11.34 6.76
CA ALA A 100 3.02 11.73 5.77
C ALA A 100 2.52 10.55 4.91
N ALA A 101 3.41 9.64 4.50
CA ALA A 101 3.00 8.44 3.77
C ALA A 101 2.19 7.51 4.68
N GLY A 102 2.62 7.34 5.93
CA GLY A 102 1.90 6.53 6.90
C GLY A 102 0.48 7.03 7.16
N ASP A 103 0.31 8.34 7.34
CA ASP A 103 -1.00 8.94 7.58
C ASP A 103 -1.91 8.84 6.34
N ALA A 104 -1.38 9.12 5.14
CA ALA A 104 -2.16 9.00 3.90
C ALA A 104 -2.65 7.57 3.64
N VAL A 105 -1.81 6.56 3.93
CA VAL A 105 -2.20 5.15 3.77
C VAL A 105 -3.19 4.74 4.88
N ALA A 106 -3.01 5.19 6.11
CA ALA A 106 -3.98 4.91 7.18
C ALA A 106 -5.35 5.53 6.90
N GLU A 107 -5.38 6.77 6.40
CA GLU A 107 -6.61 7.43 5.97
C GLU A 107 -7.31 6.65 4.85
N LEU A 108 -6.56 6.16 3.86
CA LEU A 108 -7.11 5.32 2.81
C LEU A 108 -7.73 4.02 3.36
N LEU A 109 -7.04 3.36 4.29
CA LEU A 109 -7.44 2.05 4.82
C LEU A 109 -8.66 2.12 5.73
N LEU A 110 -8.85 3.24 6.44
CA LEU A 110 -9.91 3.42 7.44
C LEU A 110 -11.05 4.31 6.95
N GLY A 111 -10.80 5.17 5.97
CA GLY A 111 -11.63 6.35 5.71
C GLY A 111 -11.24 7.50 6.63
N ALA A 112 -11.38 8.73 6.13
CA ALA A 112 -11.01 9.95 6.84
C ALA A 112 -11.72 10.09 8.19
N GLU A 113 -12.95 9.60 8.29
CA GLU A 113 -13.75 9.65 9.50
C GLU A 113 -13.29 8.67 10.60
N HIS A 114 -12.58 7.60 10.23
CA HIS A 114 -12.08 6.60 11.19
C HIS A 114 -10.56 6.66 11.41
N ALA A 115 -9.82 7.48 10.67
CA ALA A 115 -8.38 7.66 10.86
C ALA A 115 -7.99 8.02 12.33
N PRO A 116 -8.73 8.88 13.06
CA PRO A 116 -8.44 9.17 14.47
C PRO A 116 -8.67 7.97 15.41
N ALA A 117 -9.44 6.96 14.99
CA ALA A 117 -9.62 5.74 15.78
C ALA A 117 -8.34 4.89 15.79
N ALA A 118 -7.50 4.99 14.76
CA ALA A 118 -6.20 4.32 14.70
C ALA A 118 -5.26 4.77 15.84
N ASP A 119 -5.31 6.05 16.19
CA ASP A 119 -4.42 6.62 17.21
C ASP A 119 -4.76 6.07 18.61
N LYS A 120 -6.00 5.59 18.83
CA LYS A 120 -6.44 4.92 20.07
C LYS A 120 -5.94 3.48 20.21
N LEU A 121 -5.30 2.93 19.17
CA LEU A 121 -4.64 1.62 19.23
C LEU A 121 -3.23 1.72 19.84
N GLU A 122 -2.70 2.94 19.98
CA GLU A 122 -1.34 3.20 20.51
C GLU A 122 -0.23 2.45 19.74
N TRP A 123 -0.50 2.14 18.47
CA TRP A 123 0.48 1.51 17.59
C TRP A 123 1.28 2.57 16.86
N SER A 124 2.57 2.31 16.65
CA SER A 124 3.32 3.06 15.64
C SER A 124 2.64 2.89 14.28
N ARG A 125 2.76 3.90 13.42
CA ARG A 125 2.13 3.86 12.10
C ARG A 125 2.61 2.66 11.27
N SER A 126 3.87 2.28 11.41
CA SER A 126 4.41 1.08 10.74
C SER A 126 3.80 -0.22 11.26
N ARG A 127 3.59 -0.37 12.58
CA ARG A 127 2.89 -1.54 13.14
C ARG A 127 1.42 -1.57 12.72
N PHE A 128 0.75 -0.41 12.74
CA PHE A 128 -0.62 -0.30 12.25
C PHE A 128 -0.74 -0.78 10.80
N LEU A 129 0.14 -0.32 9.90
CA LEU A 129 0.11 -0.77 8.50
C LEU A 129 0.40 -2.26 8.35
N ARG A 130 1.30 -2.84 9.14
CA ARG A 130 1.53 -4.30 9.11
C ARG A 130 0.28 -5.09 9.50
N LYS A 131 -0.41 -4.68 10.56
CA LYS A 131 -1.67 -5.30 10.99
C LYS A 131 -2.77 -5.13 9.95
N ALA A 132 -2.98 -3.89 9.51
CA ALA A 132 -4.05 -3.54 8.57
C ALA A 132 -3.89 -4.20 7.19
N THR A 133 -2.66 -4.56 6.81
CA THR A 133 -2.37 -5.24 5.54
C THR A 133 -2.05 -6.73 5.71
N GLY A 134 -2.30 -7.33 6.87
CA GLY A 134 -2.14 -8.76 7.13
C GLY A 134 -0.69 -9.28 7.23
N ARG A 135 0.31 -8.39 7.18
CA ARG A 135 1.74 -8.73 7.35
C ARG A 135 2.07 -9.13 8.79
N GLU A 136 1.29 -8.62 9.74
CA GLU A 136 1.33 -9.04 11.13
C GLU A 136 -0.09 -9.43 11.56
N LEU A 137 -0.26 -10.63 12.12
CA LEU A 137 -1.58 -11.09 12.56
C LEU A 137 -2.05 -10.32 13.78
N LEU A 138 -3.34 -9.96 13.82
CA LEU A 138 -3.99 -9.46 15.03
C LEU A 138 -4.17 -10.62 16.02
N ASN A 139 -3.83 -10.40 17.29
CA ASN A 139 -4.28 -11.30 18.35
C ASN A 139 -5.75 -11.01 18.73
N GLU A 140 -6.35 -11.86 19.55
CA GLU A 140 -7.76 -11.75 19.96
C GLU A 140 -8.09 -10.41 20.64
N ALA A 141 -7.20 -9.92 21.51
CA ALA A 141 -7.41 -8.66 22.22
C ALA A 141 -7.32 -7.45 21.28
N GLU A 142 -6.35 -7.46 20.36
CA GLU A 142 -6.17 -6.43 19.33
C GLU A 142 -7.37 -6.40 18.37
N ALA A 143 -7.86 -7.58 17.94
CA ALA A 143 -9.04 -7.69 17.08
C ALA A 143 -10.30 -7.15 17.78
N ALA A 144 -10.53 -7.52 19.04
CA ALA A 144 -11.66 -7.03 19.82
C ALA A 144 -11.56 -5.51 20.07
N GLN A 145 -10.35 -4.95 20.21
CA GLN A 145 -10.16 -3.51 20.35
C GLN A 145 -10.47 -2.77 19.04
N ALA A 146 -10.00 -3.27 17.90
CA ALA A 146 -10.32 -2.69 16.59
C ALA A 146 -11.84 -2.70 16.33
N GLU A 147 -12.53 -3.79 16.68
CA GLU A 147 -13.98 -3.90 16.56
C GLU A 147 -14.71 -2.88 17.46
N ARG A 148 -14.31 -2.74 18.73
CA ARG A 148 -14.87 -1.72 19.64
C ARG A 148 -14.68 -0.29 19.14
N LEU A 149 -13.61 -0.04 18.39
CA LEU A 149 -13.32 1.25 17.77
C LEU A 149 -14.05 1.46 16.43
N GLY A 150 -14.83 0.47 15.98
CA GLY A 150 -15.57 0.53 14.73
C GLY A 150 -14.70 0.43 13.48
N ILE A 151 -13.46 -0.03 13.62
CA ILE A 151 -12.51 -0.12 12.51
C ILE A 151 -12.95 -1.21 11.54
N ARG A 152 -13.14 -0.82 10.28
CA ARG A 152 -13.37 -1.74 9.17
C ARG A 152 -12.16 -1.73 8.26
N TRP A 153 -11.49 -2.86 8.16
CA TRP A 153 -10.31 -3.01 7.33
C TRP A 153 -10.71 -3.02 5.86
N LEU A 154 -10.07 -2.19 5.06
CA LEU A 154 -10.13 -2.30 3.61
C LEU A 154 -9.39 -3.58 3.18
N ALA A 155 -10.06 -4.44 2.43
CA ALA A 155 -9.42 -5.61 1.83
C ALA A 155 -8.50 -5.15 0.70
N LEU A 156 -7.19 -5.11 0.98
CA LEU A 156 -6.16 -5.20 -0.03
C LEU A 156 -5.97 -6.69 -0.24
N GLY A 157 -6.47 -7.25 -1.36
CA GLY A 157 -6.44 -8.71 -1.57
C GLY A 157 -5.05 -9.32 -1.46
#